data_AF-A0A5K1F7E4-F1
#
_entry.id   AF-A0A5K1F7E4-F1
#
_cell.length_a   1.000
_cell.length_b   1.000
_cell.length_c   1.000
_cell.angle_alpha   90.00
_cell.angle_beta   90.00
_cell.angle_gamma   90.00
#
_symmetry.space_group_name_H-M   'P 1'
#
loop_
_entity.id
_entity.type
_entity.pdbx_description
1 polymer ?
#
loop_
_entity_poly.entity_id
_entity_poly.type
_entity_poly.pdbx_seq_one_letter_code
_entity_poly.pdbx_strand_id
1 'polypeptide(L)' 'GKLDPVVGRQAQIERVTQILGRRTKNNPCLIGEPGVGKTAIAEGLAQRIASGDVPETIEGKK' A
#
# COMPACT_ATOMS: atom_id res chain seq x y z
N GLY A 1 -9.39 -7.12 12.99
CA GLY A 1 -8.76 -7.82 11.86
C GLY A 1 -7.47 -8.48 12.33
N LYS A 2 -7.06 -9.59 11.70
CA LYS A 2 -5.94 -10.47 12.10
C LYS A 2 -4.59 -10.11 11.42
N LEU A 3 -4.43 -8.88 10.95
CA LEU A 3 -3.17 -8.45 10.33
C LEU A 3 -2.27 -7.84 11.41
N ASP A 4 -1.04 -8.32 11.48
CA ASP A 4 -0.05 -7.75 12.38
C ASP A 4 0.23 -6.28 12.01
N PRO A 5 0.38 -5.38 13.00
CA PRO A 5 0.66 -3.98 12.73
C PRO A 5 1.98 -3.85 11.97
N VAL A 6 1.94 -3.21 10.80
CA VAL A 6 3.16 -3.02 9.99
C VAL A 6 3.96 -1.87 10.59
N VAL A 7 5.12 -2.20 11.18
CA VAL A 7 6.04 -1.21 11.73
C VAL A 7 7.10 -0.85 10.69
N GLY A 8 7.24 0.45 10.43
CA GLY A 8 8.12 0.96 9.38
C GLY A 8 7.48 0.91 7.98
N ARG A 9 8.28 1.13 6.94
CA ARG A 9 7.86 1.10 5.52
C ARG A 9 6.86 2.18 5.08
N GLN A 10 6.67 3.24 5.86
CA GLN A 10 5.75 4.34 5.55
C GLN A 10 6.01 4.94 4.17
N ALA A 11 7.27 5.22 3.83
CA ALA A 11 7.63 5.78 2.52
C ALA A 11 7.25 4.86 1.35
N GLN A 12 7.39 3.53 1.51
CA GLN A 12 6.96 2.57 0.49
C GLN A 12 5.44 2.55 0.34
N ILE A 13 4.70 2.54 1.46
CA ILE A 13 3.23 2.51 1.46
C ILE A 13 2.68 3.80 0.85
N GLU A 14 3.23 4.96 1.21
CA GLU A 14 2.89 6.26 0.60
C GLU A 14 3.17 6.27 -0.89
N ARG A 15 4.32 5.72 -1.32
CA ARG A 15 4.65 5.64 -2.73
C ARG A 15 3.68 4.75 -3.51
N VAL A 16 3.30 3.60 -2.96
CA VAL A 16 2.31 2.69 -3.55
C VAL A 16 0.96 3.39 -3.67
N THR A 17 0.53 4.07 -2.62
CA THR A 17 -0.69 4.89 -2.60
C THR A 17 -0.65 5.94 -3.72
N GLN A 18 0.44 6.71 -3.81
CA GLN A 18 0.60 7.71 -4.87
C GLN A 18 0.55 7.11 -6.28
N ILE A 19 1.13 5.92 -6.49
CA ILE A 19 1.10 5.23 -7.80
C ILE A 19 -0.32 4.81 -8.16
N LEU A 20 -1.07 4.24 -7.21
CA LEU A 20 -2.46 3.81 -7.42
C LEU A 20 -3.39 4.97 -7.78
N GLY A 21 -3.12 6.18 -7.30
CA GLY A 21 -3.86 7.41 -7.62
C GLY A 21 -3.57 7.99 -9.02
N ARG A 22 -2.61 7.44 -9.78
CA ARG A 22 -2.28 7.97 -11.11
C ARG A 22 -3.36 7.66 -12.15
N ARG A 23 -3.45 8.52 -13.17
CA ARG A 23 -4.30 8.29 -14.35
C ARG A 23 -3.78 7.19 -15.27
N THR A 24 -2.46 7.05 -15.40
CA THR A 24 -1.79 6.05 -16.25
C THR A 24 -0.70 5.33 -15.48
N LYS A 25 -0.44 4.06 -15.84
CA LYS A 25 0.55 3.19 -15.17
C LYS A 25 0.39 3.19 -13.64
N ASN A 26 -0.85 3.00 -13.18
CA ASN A 26 -1.22 3.06 -11.77
C ASN A 26 -1.12 1.72 -11.05
N ASN A 27 -0.48 0.72 -11.66
CA ASN A 27 -0.25 -0.60 -11.09
C ASN A 27 1.18 -0.64 -10.53
N PRO A 28 1.36 -0.50 -9.21
CA PRO A 28 2.68 -0.58 -8.58
C PRO A 28 3.22 -2.02 -8.64
N CYS A 29 4.52 -2.18 -8.90
CA CYS A 29 5.22 -3.47 -8.86
C CYS A 29 6.35 -3.41 -7.82
N LEU A 30 6.28 -4.26 -6.80
CA LEU A 30 7.25 -4.31 -5.70
C LEU A 30 8.40 -5.27 -6.04
N ILE A 31 9.58 -4.71 -6.28
CA ILE A 31 10.80 -5.46 -6.66
C ILE A 31 11.76 -5.51 -5.47
N GLY A 32 12.50 -6.62 -5.35
CA GLY A 32 13.41 -6.89 -4.22
C GLY A 32 13.63 -8.40 -4.03
N GLU A 33 14.58 -8.75 -3.17
CA GLU A 33 14.90 -10.14 -2.85
C GLU A 33 13.75 -10.85 -2.11
N PRO A 34 13.67 -12.19 -2.15
CA PRO A 34 12.75 -12.94 -1.31
C PRO A 34 12.97 -12.63 0.19
N GLY A 35 11.89 -12.56 0.97
CA GLY A 35 11.99 -12.36 2.42
C GLY A 35 12.16 -10.92 2.91
N VAL A 36 12.36 -9.93 2.03
CA VAL A 36 12.57 -8.50 2.43
C VAL A 36 11.32 -7.79 2.97
N GLY A 37 10.19 -8.49 3.06
CA GLY A 37 8.94 -7.95 3.58
C GLY A 37 8.09 -7.18 2.56
N LYS A 38 8.08 -7.60 1.29
CA LYS A 38 7.17 -7.01 0.27
C LYS A 38 5.71 -7.15 0.66
N THR A 39 5.34 -8.29 1.26
CA THR A 39 3.99 -8.56 1.75
C THR A 39 3.55 -7.54 2.81
N ALA A 40 4.46 -7.14 3.70
CA ALA A 40 4.17 -6.14 4.73
C ALA A 40 3.78 -4.77 4.13
N ILE A 41 4.27 -4.41 2.94
CA ILE A 41 3.86 -3.17 2.26
C ILE A 41 2.39 -3.28 1.82
N ALA A 42 1.97 -4.44 1.32
CA ALA A 42 0.59 -4.69 0.93
C ALA A 42 -0.36 -4.74 2.13
N GLU A 43 0.06 -5.37 3.23
CA GLU A 43 -0.69 -5.43 4.49
C GLU A 43 -0.84 -4.04 5.12
N GLY A 44 0.21 -3.23 5.10
CA GLY A 44 0.18 -1.85 5.59
C GLY A 44 -0.71 -0.94 4.73
N LEU A 45 -0.72 -1.14 3.40
CA LEU A 45 -1.67 -0.48 2.51
C LEU A 45 -3.11 -0.89 2.86
N ALA A 46 -3.38 -2.18 3.08
CA ALA A 46 -4.70 -2.66 3.44
C ALA A 46 -5.18 -2.08 4.78
N GLN A 47 -4.28 -1.97 5.77
CA GLN A 47 -4.57 -1.31 7.05
C GLN A 47 -4.97 0.16 6.84
N ARG A 48 -4.24 0.90 6.00
CA ARG A 48 -4.57 2.31 5.68
C ARG A 48 -5.90 2.46 4.98
N ILE A 49 -6.20 1.60 3.99
CA ILE A 49 -7.49 1.61 3.31
C ILE A 49 -8.62 1.32 4.31
N ALA A 50 -8.43 0.33 5.19
CA ALA A 50 -9.42 -0.03 6.20
C ALA A 50 -9.64 1.06 7.26
N SER A 51 -8.62 1.88 7.55
CA SER A 51 -8.72 3.01 8.48
C SER A 51 -9.19 4.31 7.83
N GLY A 52 -9.40 4.34 6.52
CA GLY A 52 -9.71 5.58 5.77
C GLY A 52 -8.54 6.54 5.62
N ASP A 53 -7.30 6.10 5.89
CA ASP A 53 -6.08 6.91 5.73
C ASP A 53 -5.51 6.76 4.30
N VAL A 54 -6.37 7.01 3.31
CA VAL A 54 -6.00 7.02 1.89
C VAL A 54 -6.73 8.16 1.16
N PRO A 55 -6.16 8.71 0.07
CA PRO A 55 -6.84 9.71 -0.73
C PRO A 55 -8.16 9.17 -1.35
N GLU A 56 -9.17 10.02 -1.48
CA GLU A 56 -10.47 9.70 -2.11
C GLU A 56 -10.32 9.05 -3.50
N THR A 57 -9.27 9.41 -4.24
CA THR A 57 -8.95 8.79 -5.55
C THR A 57 -8.73 7.27 -5.53
N ILE A 58 -8.51 6.70 -4.35
CA ILE A 58 -8.24 5.27 -4.11
C ILE A 58 -9.30 4.65 -3.21
N GLU A 59 -9.93 5.44 -2.34
CA GLU A 59 -11.04 5.00 -1.51
C GLU A 59 -12.18 4.43 -2.37
N GLY A 60 -12.53 3.16 -2.14
CA GLY A 60 -13.59 2.48 -2.89
C GLY A 60 -13.28 2.15 -4.36
N LYS A 61 -12.02 2.29 -4.80
CA LYS A 61 -11.60 1.89 -6.14
C LYS A 61 -11.75 0.35 -6.30
N LYS A 62 -12.63 -0.07 -7.21
CA LYS A 62 -12.83 -1.49 -7.58
C LYS A 62 -11.86 -1.93 -8.66
#